data_AF-A0A7R9J536-F1
#
_entry.id   AF-A0A7R9J536-F1
#
_cell.length_a   1.000
_cell.length_b   1.000
_cell.length_c   1.000
_cell.angle_alpha   90.00
_cell.angle_beta   90.00
_cell.angle_gamma   90.00
#
_symmetry.space_group_name_H-M   'P 1'
#
loop_
_entity.id
_entity.type
_entity.pdbx_description
1 polymer ?
#
loop_
_entity_poly.entity_id
_entity_poly.type
_entity_poly.pdbx_seq_one_letter_code
_entity_poly.pdbx_strand_id
1 'polypeptide(L)'
;MVVALTFNDKFFFVEASRFQRDPNENIPIYNFVSGSNPLTLQENTDVVLEKTLEVPSTQAIWYPWVIHFRSVLWYRVFAIFLHVIPGALLDIALVIKGSPPM
;
A
#
# COMPACT_ATOMS: atom_id res chain seq x y z
N MET A 1 10.32 24.56 3.85
CA MET A 1 11.16 23.44 3.38
C MET A 1 11.20 23.55 1.86
N VAL A 2 12.36 23.88 1.29
CA VAL A 2 12.53 24.00 -0.17
C VAL A 2 12.99 22.64 -0.68
N VAL A 3 12.24 22.07 -1.62
CA VAL A 3 12.58 20.79 -2.25
C VAL A 3 12.98 21.10 -3.70
N ALA A 4 14.19 20.74 -4.08
CA ALA A 4 14.65 20.85 -5.46
C ALA A 4 14.23 19.59 -6.23
N LEU A 5 13.54 19.77 -7.37
CA LEU A 5 13.19 18.69 -8.28
C LEU A 5 13.92 18.91 -9.60
N THR A 6 14.49 17.84 -10.14
CA THR A 6 15.20 17.84 -11.42
C THR A 6 14.33 17.18 -12.47
N PHE A 7 14.03 17.88 -13.56
CA PHE A 7 13.38 17.31 -14.74
C PHE A 7 14.07 17.82 -16.00
N ASN A 8 14.58 16.90 -16.82
CA ASN A 8 15.25 17.17 -18.10
C ASN A 8 16.39 18.22 -17.99
N ASP A 9 17.34 17.95 -17.08
CA ASP A 9 18.55 18.74 -16.79
C ASP A 9 18.32 20.21 -16.41
N LYS A 10 17.09 20.56 -16.02
CA LYS A 10 16.74 21.88 -15.50
C LYS A 10 16.35 21.77 -14.02
N PHE A 11 16.99 22.62 -13.21
CA PHE A 11 16.68 22.75 -11.79
C PHE A 11 15.49 23.69 -11.62
N PHE A 12 14.41 23.17 -11.04
CA PHE A 12 13.26 23.97 -10.64
C PHE A 12 13.24 24.07 -9.12
N PHE A 13 13.35 25.29 -8.62
CA PHE A 13 13.17 25.60 -7.21
C PHE A 13 11.69 25.87 -6.99
N VAL A 14 10.99 24.88 -6.45
CA VAL A 14 9.60 25.05 -6.00
C VAL A 14 9.67 25.41 -4.52
N GLU A 15 9.47 26.70 -4.23
CA GLU A 15 9.19 27.13 -2.87
C GLU A 15 7.79 26.64 -2.50
N ALA A 16 7.66 25.91 -1.40
CA ALA A 16 6.37 25.56 -0.84
C ALA A 16 5.70 26.84 -0.35
N SER A 17 4.98 27.53 -1.24
CA SER A 17 4.08 28.60 -0.84
C SER A 17 3.10 28.01 0.17
N ARG A 18 3.07 28.59 1.37
CA ARG A 18 2.00 28.26 2.32
C ARG A 18 0.70 28.62 1.61
N PHE A 19 -0.12 27.63 1.30
CA PHE A 19 -1.46 27.86 0.78
C PHE A 19 -2.24 28.60 1.87
N GLN A 20 -2.24 29.93 1.79
CA GLN A 20 -2.90 30.80 2.74
C GLN A 20 -4.36 30.87 2.28
N ARG A 21 -5.20 30.03 2.93
CA ARG A 21 -6.64 29.98 2.66
C ARG A 21 -7.25 31.36 2.85
N ASP A 22 -7.98 31.84 1.85
CA ASP A 22 -8.84 33.01 2.03
C ASP A 22 -10.02 32.60 2.94
N PRO A 23 -10.21 33.24 4.11
CA PRO A 23 -11.31 32.93 5.02
C PRO A 23 -12.69 33.09 4.40
N ASN A 24 -12.80 33.86 3.30
CA ASN A 24 -14.06 34.15 2.62
C ASN A 24 -14.30 33.28 1.38
N GLU A 25 -13.37 32.39 1.04
CA GLU A 25 -13.55 31.44 -0.05
C GLU A 25 -14.58 30.39 0.38
N ASN A 26 -15.77 30.45 -0.20
CA ASN A 26 -16.82 29.45 0.00
C ASN A 26 -16.45 28.19 -0.79
N ILE A 27 -15.54 27.40 -0.22
CA ILE A 27 -15.16 26.09 -0.75
C ILE A 27 -16.33 25.14 -0.47
N PRO A 28 -17.01 24.59 -1.50
CA PRO A 28 -18.04 23.60 -1.26
C PRO A 28 -17.42 22.38 -0.57
N ILE A 29 -17.75 22.20 0.71
CA ILE A 29 -17.38 21.01 1.47
C ILE A 29 -18.32 19.90 0.99
N TYR A 30 -17.88 19.14 -0.01
CA TYR A 30 -18.60 17.96 -0.44
C TYR A 30 -18.52 16.90 0.66
N ASN A 31 -19.61 16.74 1.38
CA ASN A 31 -19.75 15.62 2.29
C ASN A 31 -20.02 14.36 1.47
N PHE A 32 -18.99 13.55 1.25
CA PHE A 32 -19.15 12.21 0.68
C PHE A 32 -19.73 11.30 1.75
N VAL A 33 -21.03 11.44 2.00
CA VAL A 33 -21.77 10.43 2.76
C VAL A 33 -22.24 9.40 1.75
N SER A 34 -21.75 8.18 1.87
CA SER A 34 -22.28 7.03 1.16
C SER A 34 -23.73 6.80 1.61
N GLY A 35 -24.69 7.48 0.95
CA GLY A 35 -26.12 7.36 1.24
C GLY A 35 -26.64 5.93 1.18
N SER A 36 -25.90 5.03 0.53
CA SER A 36 -26.08 3.57 0.57
C SER A 36 -25.05 2.94 -0.38
N ASN A 37 -23.76 3.00 -0.03
CA ASN A 37 -22.76 2.22 -0.76
C ASN A 37 -22.30 1.05 0.13
N PRO A 38 -23.07 -0.05 0.20
CA PRO A 38 -22.71 -1.21 1.00
C PRO A 38 -21.66 -2.04 0.25
N LEU A 39 -20.53 -1.44 -0.13
CA LEU A 39 -19.37 -2.21 -0.58
C LEU A 39 -18.91 -3.03 0.61
N THR A 40 -19.16 -4.33 0.56
CA THR A 40 -18.68 -5.25 1.56
C THR A 40 -17.16 -5.37 1.42
N LEU A 41 -16.50 -5.66 2.53
CA LEU A 41 -15.06 -5.92 2.53
C LEU A 41 -14.71 -7.09 1.60
N GLN A 42 -15.63 -8.03 1.43
CA GLN A 42 -15.50 -9.15 0.50
C GLN A 42 -15.51 -8.66 -0.95
N GLU A 43 -16.53 -7.93 -1.39
CA GLU A 43 -16.61 -7.39 -2.76
C GLU A 43 -15.39 -6.52 -3.10
N ASN A 44 -14.95 -5.69 -2.15
CA ASN A 44 -13.74 -4.89 -2.34
C ASN A 44 -12.50 -5.78 -2.51
N THR A 45 -12.40 -6.86 -1.73
CA THR A 45 -11.27 -7.79 -1.82
C THR A 45 -11.25 -8.52 -3.15
N ASP A 46 -12.42 -8.96 -3.62
CA ASP A 46 -12.55 -9.70 -4.88
C ASP A 46 -12.11 -8.83 -6.06
N VAL A 47 -12.57 -7.58 -6.12
CA VAL A 47 -12.17 -6.61 -7.15
C VAL A 47 -10.68 -6.31 -7.09
N VAL A 48 -10.13 -6.07 -5.90
CA VAL A 48 -8.69 -5.80 -5.72
C VAL A 48 -7.87 -7.00 -6.15
N LEU A 49 -8.28 -8.22 -5.77
CA LEU A 49 -7.56 -9.43 -6.12
C LEU A 49 -7.56 -9.61 -7.63
N GLU A 50 -8.73 -9.56 -8.30
CA GLU A 50 -8.86 -9.64 -9.75
C GLU A 50 -7.88 -8.69 -10.47
N LYS A 51 -7.85 -7.42 -10.06
CA LYS A 51 -6.94 -6.42 -10.65
C LYS A 51 -5.47 -6.67 -10.33
N THR A 52 -5.15 -7.21 -9.16
CA THR A 52 -3.78 -7.56 -8.82
C THR A 52 -3.25 -8.71 -9.69
N LEU A 53 -4.14 -9.59 -10.17
CA LEU A 53 -3.74 -10.70 -11.05
C LEU A 53 -3.51 -10.24 -12.50
N GLU A 54 -4.20 -9.19 -12.94
CA GLU A 54 -3.98 -8.57 -14.26
C GLU A 54 -2.60 -7.90 -14.37
N VAL A 55 -2.11 -7.31 -13.28
CA VAL A 55 -0.83 -6.58 -13.24
C VAL A 55 0.01 -7.06 -12.05
N PRO A 56 0.62 -8.26 -12.13
CA PRO A 56 1.39 -8.79 -11.02
C PRO A 56 2.70 -8.00 -10.84
N SER A 57 3.10 -7.80 -9.58
CA SER A 57 4.44 -7.29 -9.28
C SER A 57 5.47 -8.34 -9.64
N THR A 58 6.46 -7.97 -10.46
CA THR A 58 7.57 -8.85 -10.85
C THR A 58 8.50 -9.20 -9.68
N GLN A 59 8.39 -8.46 -8.58
CA GLN A 59 9.17 -8.68 -7.36
C GLN A 59 8.37 -9.44 -6.27
N ALA A 60 7.11 -9.79 -6.53
CA ALA A 60 6.33 -10.56 -5.58
C ALA A 60 6.82 -12.01 -5.50
N ILE A 61 7.22 -12.44 -4.31
CA ILE A 61 7.61 -13.83 -4.04
C ILE A 61 6.36 -14.74 -4.02
N TRP A 62 5.22 -14.20 -3.56
CA TRP A 62 3.98 -14.94 -3.35
C TRP A 62 2.88 -14.40 -4.24
N TYR A 63 1.99 -15.29 -4.67
CA TYR A 63 0.74 -14.86 -5.28
C TYR A 63 -0.10 -14.11 -4.24
N PRO A 64 -0.76 -12.99 -4.59
CA PRO A 64 -1.58 -12.25 -3.63
C PRO A 64 -2.81 -13.07 -3.24
N TRP A 65 -3.18 -13.02 -1.97
CA TRP A 65 -4.39 -13.61 -1.42
C TRP A 65 -4.74 -12.92 -0.09
N VAL A 66 -6.00 -12.97 0.33
CA VAL A 66 -6.49 -12.20 1.49
C VAL A 66 -7.32 -13.08 2.41
N ILE A 67 -7.04 -12.99 3.72
CA ILE A 67 -7.91 -13.52 4.78
C ILE A 67 -8.35 -12.38 5.68
N HIS A 68 -9.66 -12.31 5.94
CA HIS A 68 -10.24 -11.36 6.88
C HIS A 68 -10.36 -11.99 8.27
N PHE A 69 -9.71 -11.38 9.26
CA PHE A 69 -9.82 -11.78 10.66
C PHE A 69 -10.67 -10.78 11.43
N ARG A 70 -11.64 -11.27 12.21
CA ARG A 70 -12.44 -10.43 13.12
C ARG A 70 -11.70 -10.00 14.38
N SER A 71 -10.59 -10.66 14.71
CA SER A 71 -9.80 -10.41 15.91
C SER A 71 -8.34 -10.13 15.55
N VAL A 72 -7.79 -9.10 16.19
CA VAL A 72 -6.38 -8.70 16.04
C VAL A 72 -5.44 -9.80 16.52
N LEU A 73 -5.84 -10.60 17.52
CA LEU A 73 -5.01 -11.69 18.03
C LEU A 73 -4.80 -12.76 16.95
N TRP A 74 -5.88 -13.22 16.32
CA TRP A 74 -5.79 -14.22 15.25
C TRP A 74 -5.05 -13.69 14.04
N TYR A 75 -5.28 -12.43 13.66
CA TYR A 75 -4.50 -11.78 12.61
C TYR A 75 -2.99 -11.85 12.89
N ARG A 76 -2.55 -11.52 14.12
CA ARG A 76 -1.12 -11.55 14.48
C ARG A 76 -0.54 -12.96 14.43
N VAL A 77 -1.27 -13.95 14.95
CA VAL A 77 -0.84 -15.35 14.91
C VAL A 77 -0.65 -15.79 13.46
N PHE A 78 -1.66 -15.62 12.61
CA PHE A 78 -1.58 -16.00 11.20
C PHE A 78 -0.54 -15.19 10.42
N ALA A 79 -0.37 -13.90 10.71
CA ALA A 79 0.68 -13.08 10.08
C ALA A 79 2.08 -13.67 10.32
N ILE A 80 2.37 -14.15 11.53
CA ILE A 80 3.64 -14.82 11.84
C ILE A 80 3.80 -16.10 11.00
N PHE A 81 2.78 -16.95 10.97
CA PHE A 81 2.85 -18.22 10.25
C PHE A 81 2.90 -18.09 8.73
N LEU A 82 2.21 -17.09 8.17
CA LEU A 82 2.05 -16.94 6.72
C LEU A 82 3.08 -16.01 6.08
N HIS A 83 3.67 -15.08 6.85
CA HIS A 83 4.62 -14.10 6.31
C HIS A 83 6.02 -14.26 6.94
N VAL A 84 6.12 -14.32 8.26
CA VAL A 84 7.42 -14.31 8.95
C VAL A 84 8.14 -15.65 8.81
N ILE A 85 7.47 -16.76 9.11
CA ILE A 85 8.09 -18.09 9.02
C ILE A 85 8.50 -18.41 7.58
N PRO A 86 7.66 -18.22 6.55
CA PRO A 86 8.04 -18.54 5.18
C PRO A 86 9.14 -17.63 4.65
N GLY A 87 9.15 -16.34 5.01
CA GLY A 87 10.24 -15.41 4.70
C GLY A 87 11.57 -15.87 5.32
N ALA A 88 11.57 -16.17 6.63
CA ALA A 88 12.76 -16.65 7.32
C ALA A 88 13.29 -17.98 6.74
N LEU A 89 12.41 -18.88 6.31
CA LEU A 89 12.81 -20.13 5.65
C LEU A 89 13.46 -19.87 4.29
N LEU A 90 12.93 -18.92 3.51
CA LEU A 90 13.54 -18.51 2.24
C LEU A 90 14.92 -17.88 2.47
N ASP A 91 15.07 -17.02 3.46
CA ASP A 91 16.35 -16.39 3.79
C ASP A 91 17.39 -17.43 4.20
N ILE A 92 17.01 -18.40 5.04
CA ILE A 92 17.89 -19.51 5.42
C ILE A 92 18.28 -20.32 4.18
N ALA A 93 17.33 -20.62 3.29
CA ALA A 93 17.61 -21.36 2.07
C ALA A 93 18.58 -20.60 1.13
N LEU A 94 18.45 -19.26 1.03
CA LEU A 94 19.35 -18.41 0.25
C LEU A 94 20.75 -18.35 0.85
N VAL A 95 20.86 -18.23 2.17
CA VAL A 95 22.13 -18.25 2.90
C VAL A 95 22.84 -19.59 2.68
N ILE A 96 22.13 -20.72 2.77
CA ILE A 96 22.70 -22.05 2.48
C ILE A 96 23.19 -22.13 1.03
N LYS A 97 22.49 -21.49 0.08
CA LYS A 97 22.89 -21.42 -1.34
C LYS A 97 24.03 -20.43 -1.60
N GLY A 98 24.53 -19.71 -0.59
CA GLY A 98 25.57 -18.69 -0.72
C GLY A 98 25.11 -17.41 -1.41
N SER A 99 23.80 -17.19 -1.52
CA SER A 99 23.21 -15.95 -2.01
C SER A 99 23.00 -14.99 -0.82
N PRO A 100 23.17 -13.67 -0.99
CA PRO A 100 22.88 -12.73 0.09
C PRO A 100 21.40 -12.82 0.49
N PRO A 101 21.07 -12.74 1.79
CA PRO A 101 19.68 -12.73 2.26
C PRO A 101 18.93 -11.51 1.71
N MET A 102 17.62 -11.64 1.48
CA MET A 102 16.77 -10.58 0.95
C MET A 102 16.26 -9.63 2.04
#